data_AF-A0A928BMM7-F1
#
_entry.id   AF-A0A928BMM7-F1
#
_cell.length_a   1.000
_cell.length_b   1.000
_cell.length_c   1.000
_cell.angle_alpha   90.00
_cell.angle_beta   90.00
_cell.angle_gamma   90.00
#
_symmetry.space_group_name_H-M   'P 1'
#
loop_
_entity.id
_entity.type
_entity.pdbx_description
1 polymer ?
#
loop_
_entity_poly.entity_id
_entity_poly.type
_entity_poly.pdbx_seq_one_letter_code
_entity_poly.pdbx_strand_id
1 'polypeptide(L)'
;MRKTIDYDKYNDFVNRAISIIEASNFSDDVDDKVRSLCSDYISDDFATYKLGTEEFLTYEDYCYLFQTALVLVSYIVSVPELYKKLFRDDSLTPSEFLNMVYYYETKSVCIGSYIKLVDLFTNAYKGISLEKLVKSIDEEELADLEDISEVDFYDSINKFGIRNTTLIIDQVQASRETKNNLKNAVIDDDEDTFFKICRQNDVDFKRAGWIAKVWYSFNAMGSLLKALQKNNTFPEEEFSNFIGDKNLYSDDFSSEMAYNALSIATSDDAIYCMDFYELHRIVCIAEGYMIAMYKKMKSLSTSVAAMKELGDYIMSEYNYLYDVVTIDNFDTCRYRVCRPLDMFRDMFLTQLQLPLKSGKKKDKREYYEANRNQDQQSCIEIYKVLVNNDLLAYDEDTFYSFIYRMSFDYKGDKEPIQIAWKGKACELYQLIWWFSGDGGDTRLWSKNAKFFYLSNGEPIKTNGVKNQAIALTKRMEAIIKSLK
;
A
#
# COMPACT_ATOMS: atom_id res chain seq x y z
N MET A 1 -19.63 -5.25 -23.34
CA MET A 1 -18.57 -6.21 -23.72
C MET A 1 -17.48 -6.00 -22.68
N ARG A 2 -17.42 -6.85 -21.65
CA ARG A 2 -16.47 -6.72 -20.54
C ARG A 2 -15.06 -6.88 -21.11
N LYS A 3 -14.20 -5.88 -20.98
CA LYS A 3 -12.80 -6.00 -21.37
C LYS A 3 -12.06 -6.64 -20.20
N THR A 4 -12.01 -7.96 -20.20
CA THR A 4 -11.05 -8.73 -19.39
C THR A 4 -9.63 -8.30 -19.73
N ILE A 5 -8.68 -8.55 -18.81
CA ILE A 5 -7.25 -8.57 -19.18
C ILE A 5 -7.13 -9.39 -20.46
N ASP A 6 -6.45 -8.82 -21.44
CA ASP A 6 -6.20 -9.43 -22.74
C ASP A 6 -5.15 -10.53 -22.51
N TYR A 7 -5.64 -11.69 -22.08
CA TYR A 7 -4.81 -12.88 -21.84
C TYR A 7 -4.01 -13.25 -23.09
N ASP A 8 -4.57 -13.00 -24.27
CA ASP A 8 -3.89 -13.20 -25.53
C ASP A 8 -2.67 -12.28 -25.62
N LYS A 9 -2.79 -11.00 -25.26
CA LYS A 9 -1.63 -10.10 -25.16
C LYS A 9 -0.58 -10.54 -24.13
N TYR A 10 -0.98 -11.07 -22.97
CA TYR A 10 -0.02 -11.60 -21.99
C TYR A 10 0.71 -12.82 -22.54
N ASN A 11 -0.04 -13.78 -23.08
CA ASN A 11 0.51 -15.00 -23.65
C ASN A 11 1.42 -14.70 -24.83
N ASP A 12 1.03 -13.78 -25.70
CA ASP A 12 1.87 -13.30 -26.81
C ASP A 12 3.16 -12.64 -26.29
N PHE A 13 3.06 -11.83 -25.23
CA PHE A 13 4.23 -11.23 -24.58
C PHE A 13 5.17 -12.30 -24.02
N VAL A 14 4.64 -13.30 -23.28
CA VAL A 14 5.41 -14.39 -22.69
C VAL A 14 6.05 -15.26 -23.78
N ASN A 15 5.29 -15.67 -24.80
CA ASN A 15 5.79 -16.46 -25.93
C ASN A 15 6.91 -15.74 -26.70
N ARG A 16 6.75 -14.43 -26.91
CA ARG A 16 7.81 -13.61 -27.50
C ARG A 16 9.02 -13.52 -26.59
N ALA A 17 8.81 -13.39 -25.28
CA ALA A 17 9.90 -13.39 -24.32
C ALA A 17 10.70 -14.68 -24.41
N ILE A 18 10.03 -15.84 -24.32
CA ILE A 18 10.63 -17.16 -24.50
C ILE A 18 11.46 -17.22 -25.79
N SER A 19 10.85 -16.86 -26.92
CA SER A 19 11.52 -16.88 -28.24
C SER A 19 12.78 -16.00 -28.28
N ILE A 20 12.74 -14.82 -27.66
CA ILE A 20 13.90 -13.90 -27.59
C ILE A 20 15.00 -14.47 -26.69
N ILE A 21 14.62 -15.09 -25.58
CA ILE A 21 15.54 -15.71 -24.62
C ILE A 21 16.25 -16.89 -25.29
N GLU A 22 15.51 -17.78 -25.94
CA GLU A 22 16.03 -18.93 -26.69
C GLU A 22 16.96 -18.50 -27.85
N ALA A 23 16.61 -17.42 -28.55
CA ALA A 23 17.41 -16.92 -29.67
C ALA A 23 18.65 -16.10 -29.27
N SER A 24 18.78 -15.74 -27.99
CA SER A 24 19.86 -14.87 -27.52
C SER A 24 21.04 -15.68 -26.96
N ASN A 25 22.21 -15.51 -27.60
CA ASN A 25 23.49 -15.98 -27.06
C ASN A 25 23.95 -15.01 -25.96
N PHE A 26 23.61 -15.28 -24.70
CA PHE A 26 24.15 -14.56 -23.55
C PHE A 26 25.48 -15.20 -23.09
N SER A 27 26.20 -14.57 -22.15
CA SER A 27 27.51 -15.07 -21.70
C SER A 27 27.38 -16.25 -20.74
N ASP A 28 28.29 -17.23 -20.87
CA ASP A 28 28.25 -18.58 -20.29
C ASP A 28 27.99 -18.69 -18.77
N ASP A 29 28.30 -17.68 -17.94
CA ASP A 29 28.22 -17.81 -16.46
C ASP A 29 26.82 -17.59 -15.84
N VAL A 30 25.90 -16.93 -16.55
CA VAL A 30 24.51 -16.71 -16.10
C VAL A 30 23.53 -17.66 -16.81
N ASP A 31 23.99 -18.29 -17.89
CA ASP A 31 23.13 -18.83 -18.95
C ASP A 31 22.54 -20.21 -18.62
N ASP A 32 23.31 -21.16 -18.09
CA ASP A 32 22.85 -22.55 -18.01
C ASP A 32 21.77 -22.79 -16.94
N LYS A 33 21.91 -22.17 -15.77
CA LYS A 33 20.96 -22.35 -14.66
C LYS A 33 19.64 -21.62 -14.93
N VAL A 34 19.71 -20.51 -15.64
CA VAL A 34 18.56 -19.67 -15.98
C VAL A 34 17.85 -20.18 -17.22
N ARG A 35 18.59 -20.66 -18.25
CA ARG A 35 18.00 -21.39 -19.38
C ARG A 35 17.37 -22.69 -18.94
N SER A 36 17.96 -23.44 -18.00
CA SER A 36 17.31 -24.60 -17.38
C SER A 36 16.04 -24.19 -16.64
N LEU A 37 16.07 -23.17 -15.77
CA LEU A 37 14.85 -22.70 -15.09
C LEU A 37 13.75 -22.26 -16.07
N CYS A 38 14.08 -21.50 -17.12
CA CYS A 38 13.11 -21.10 -18.14
C CYS A 38 12.63 -22.32 -18.94
N SER A 39 13.54 -23.15 -19.46
CA SER A 39 13.18 -24.35 -20.23
C SER A 39 12.37 -25.33 -19.41
N ASP A 40 12.71 -25.59 -18.15
CA ASP A 40 12.03 -26.55 -17.28
C ASP A 40 10.62 -26.05 -16.88
N TYR A 41 10.43 -24.73 -16.66
CA TYR A 41 9.10 -24.15 -16.39
C TYR A 41 8.24 -23.97 -17.66
N ILE A 42 8.89 -23.79 -18.82
CA ILE A 42 8.23 -23.43 -20.09
C ILE A 42 8.00 -24.66 -21.00
N SER A 43 8.85 -25.69 -20.97
CA SER A 43 8.78 -26.80 -21.95
C SER A 43 7.77 -27.88 -21.61
N ASP A 44 7.59 -28.22 -20.34
CA ASP A 44 6.78 -29.38 -19.94
C ASP A 44 5.42 -29.01 -19.31
N ASP A 45 5.30 -27.86 -18.63
CA ASP A 45 4.02 -27.39 -18.09
C ASP A 45 3.33 -26.37 -18.99
N PHE A 46 4.02 -25.43 -19.64
CA PHE A 46 3.37 -24.38 -20.47
C PHE A 46 2.70 -24.93 -21.74
N ALA A 47 3.28 -25.98 -22.34
CA ALA A 47 2.70 -26.65 -23.51
C ALA A 47 1.49 -27.53 -23.16
N THR A 48 1.37 -27.92 -21.89
CA THR A 48 0.38 -28.91 -21.40
C THR A 48 -0.73 -28.24 -20.59
N TYR A 49 -0.43 -27.12 -19.94
CA TYR A 49 -1.37 -26.25 -19.25
C TYR A 49 -2.09 -25.38 -20.28
N LYS A 50 -3.05 -25.99 -20.97
CA LYS A 50 -4.09 -25.22 -21.64
C LYS A 50 -4.86 -24.51 -20.54
N LEU A 51 -4.58 -23.21 -20.34
CA LEU A 51 -5.54 -22.30 -19.69
C LEU A 51 -6.91 -22.69 -20.23
N GLY A 52 -7.80 -23.14 -19.35
CA GLY A 52 -9.08 -23.69 -19.76
C GLY A 52 -9.73 -22.73 -20.73
N THR A 53 -10.35 -23.25 -21.80
CA THR A 53 -11.19 -22.46 -22.71
C THR A 53 -12.45 -21.91 -22.02
N GLU A 54 -12.47 -21.85 -20.69
CA GLU A 54 -13.54 -21.36 -19.86
C GLU A 54 -13.43 -19.83 -19.75
N GLU A 55 -14.58 -19.16 -19.63
CA GLU A 55 -14.66 -17.69 -19.53
C GLU A 55 -13.95 -17.10 -18.28
N PHE A 56 -13.41 -17.93 -17.38
CA PHE A 56 -12.82 -17.53 -16.10
C PHE A 56 -11.57 -18.36 -15.73
N LEU A 57 -10.57 -17.70 -15.16
CA LEU A 57 -9.37 -18.33 -14.60
C LEU A 57 -9.59 -18.85 -13.17
N THR A 58 -8.97 -19.98 -12.87
CA THR A 58 -8.86 -20.61 -11.54
C THR A 58 -7.75 -19.95 -10.69
N TYR A 59 -7.70 -20.31 -9.40
CA TYR A 59 -6.65 -19.86 -8.48
C TYR A 59 -5.26 -20.34 -8.93
N GLU A 60 -5.17 -21.60 -9.34
CA GLU A 60 -3.95 -22.22 -9.85
C GLU A 60 -3.45 -21.50 -11.11
N ASP A 61 -4.36 -21.09 -12.01
CA ASP A 61 -4.02 -20.29 -13.18
C ASP A 61 -3.37 -18.95 -12.77
N TYR A 62 -3.93 -18.23 -11.79
CA TYR A 62 -3.35 -16.96 -11.33
C TYR A 62 -1.98 -17.14 -10.68
N CYS A 63 -1.81 -18.18 -9.85
CA CYS A 63 -0.52 -18.52 -9.25
C CYS A 63 0.53 -18.77 -10.32
N TYR A 64 0.16 -19.54 -11.34
CA TYR A 64 1.03 -19.88 -12.46
C TYR A 64 1.45 -18.65 -13.27
N LEU A 65 0.48 -17.79 -13.62
CA LEU A 65 0.74 -16.55 -14.37
C LEU A 65 1.68 -15.61 -13.60
N PHE A 66 1.45 -15.45 -12.31
CA PHE A 66 2.30 -14.64 -11.44
C PHE A 66 3.74 -15.19 -11.35
N GLN A 67 3.90 -16.49 -11.09
CA GLN A 67 5.22 -17.12 -11.02
C GLN A 67 6.00 -16.97 -12.32
N THR A 68 5.32 -17.14 -13.47
CA THR A 68 5.91 -16.94 -14.79
C THR A 68 6.41 -15.50 -14.96
N ALA A 69 5.57 -14.52 -14.60
CA ALA A 69 5.96 -13.12 -14.65
C ALA A 69 7.17 -12.82 -13.78
N LEU A 70 7.24 -13.38 -12.57
CA LEU A 70 8.37 -13.20 -11.66
C LEU A 70 9.69 -13.72 -12.24
N VAL A 71 9.66 -14.88 -12.90
CA VAL A 71 10.84 -15.44 -13.58
C VAL A 71 11.29 -14.50 -14.69
N LEU A 72 10.36 -14.06 -15.54
CA LEU A 72 10.64 -13.13 -16.63
C LEU A 72 11.21 -11.81 -16.12
N VAL A 73 10.60 -11.23 -15.10
CA VAL A 73 11.05 -9.98 -14.47
C VAL A 73 12.47 -10.14 -13.90
N SER A 74 12.72 -11.21 -13.16
CA SER A 74 14.05 -11.50 -12.61
C SER A 74 15.10 -11.58 -13.71
N TYR A 75 14.73 -12.13 -14.85
CA TYR A 75 15.60 -12.23 -16.01
C TYR A 75 15.86 -10.88 -16.68
N ILE A 76 14.80 -10.10 -16.91
CA ILE A 76 14.89 -8.76 -17.52
C ILE A 76 15.75 -7.83 -16.65
N VAL A 77 15.59 -7.88 -15.33
CA VAL A 77 16.40 -7.13 -14.36
C VAL A 77 17.87 -7.55 -14.42
N SER A 78 18.14 -8.85 -14.61
CA SER A 78 19.51 -9.39 -14.67
C SER A 78 20.19 -9.14 -16.03
N VAL A 79 19.40 -8.97 -17.09
CA VAL A 79 19.87 -8.78 -18.47
C VAL A 79 19.13 -7.59 -19.11
N PRO A 80 19.56 -6.34 -18.83
CA PRO A 80 18.86 -5.13 -19.28
C PRO A 80 18.69 -4.99 -20.80
N GLU A 81 19.51 -5.66 -21.61
CA GLU A 81 19.37 -5.71 -23.06
C GLU A 81 18.04 -6.32 -23.51
N LEU A 82 17.48 -7.23 -22.72
CA LEU A 82 16.18 -7.84 -22.98
C LEU A 82 15.03 -6.85 -22.86
N TYR A 83 15.12 -5.94 -21.89
CA TYR A 83 14.09 -4.93 -21.69
C TYR A 83 13.80 -4.19 -23.00
N LYS A 84 14.85 -3.74 -23.69
CA LYS A 84 14.71 -3.03 -24.98
C LYS A 84 14.24 -3.93 -26.11
N LYS A 85 14.51 -5.24 -26.08
CA LYS A 85 14.02 -6.18 -27.09
C LYS A 85 12.55 -6.52 -26.89
N LEU A 86 12.11 -6.60 -25.63
CA LEU A 86 10.75 -7.00 -25.27
C LEU A 86 9.76 -5.86 -25.39
N PHE A 87 10.12 -4.65 -24.96
CA PHE A 87 9.19 -3.52 -24.89
C PHE A 87 9.33 -2.54 -26.07
N ARG A 88 9.84 -3.00 -27.22
CA ARG A 88 10.14 -2.15 -28.39
C ARG A 88 8.98 -1.96 -29.36
N ASP A 89 8.07 -2.93 -29.41
CA ASP A 89 6.94 -2.96 -30.34
C ASP A 89 5.63 -2.80 -29.56
N ASP A 90 4.61 -2.17 -30.17
CA ASP A 90 3.30 -1.77 -29.63
C ASP A 90 2.40 -2.92 -29.06
N SER A 91 2.97 -3.96 -28.47
CA SER A 91 2.21 -5.09 -27.91
C SER A 91 1.69 -4.80 -26.50
N LEU A 92 2.60 -4.55 -25.56
CA LEU A 92 2.36 -4.41 -24.12
C LEU A 92 3.44 -3.49 -23.56
N THR A 93 3.04 -2.36 -23.00
CA THR A 93 3.98 -1.42 -22.37
C THR A 93 4.50 -2.01 -21.05
N PRO A 94 5.68 -1.57 -20.57
CA PRO A 94 6.19 -1.99 -19.27
C PRO A 94 5.22 -1.72 -18.12
N SER A 95 4.47 -0.61 -18.19
CA SER A 95 3.44 -0.24 -17.21
C SER A 95 2.27 -1.21 -17.23
N GLU A 96 1.74 -1.54 -18.41
CA GLU A 96 0.64 -2.51 -18.56
C GLU A 96 1.07 -3.89 -18.08
N PHE A 97 2.28 -4.33 -18.45
CA PHE A 97 2.84 -5.59 -17.97
C PHE A 97 2.90 -5.62 -16.45
N LEU A 98 3.55 -4.62 -15.82
CA LEU A 98 3.67 -4.56 -14.37
C LEU A 98 2.30 -4.54 -13.66
N ASN A 99 1.35 -3.77 -14.18
CA ASN A 99 -0.02 -3.71 -13.66
C ASN A 99 -0.73 -5.07 -13.73
N MET A 100 -0.55 -5.80 -14.84
CA MET A 100 -1.07 -7.16 -15.01
C MET A 100 -0.42 -8.15 -14.05
N VAL A 101 0.89 -8.04 -13.82
CA VAL A 101 1.58 -8.89 -12.84
C VAL A 101 1.04 -8.66 -11.43
N TYR A 102 0.85 -7.41 -11.00
CA TYR A 102 0.24 -7.10 -9.71
C TYR A 102 -1.22 -7.56 -9.61
N TYR A 103 -1.97 -7.55 -10.72
CA TYR A 103 -3.30 -8.16 -10.77
C TYR A 103 -3.22 -9.68 -10.54
N TYR A 104 -2.37 -10.40 -11.27
CA TYR A 104 -2.20 -11.84 -11.08
C TYR A 104 -1.70 -12.16 -9.68
N GLU A 105 -0.82 -11.35 -9.11
CA GLU A 105 -0.39 -11.48 -7.73
C GLU A 105 -1.59 -11.30 -6.80
N THR A 106 -2.33 -10.20 -6.90
CA THR A 106 -3.51 -9.94 -6.06
C THR A 106 -4.54 -11.07 -6.17
N LYS A 107 -4.77 -11.61 -7.36
CA LYS A 107 -5.70 -12.74 -7.59
C LYS A 107 -5.14 -14.08 -7.13
N SER A 108 -3.83 -14.33 -7.22
CA SER A 108 -3.18 -15.52 -6.66
C SER A 108 -3.07 -15.47 -5.13
N VAL A 109 -3.12 -14.28 -4.55
CA VAL A 109 -3.27 -14.08 -3.11
C VAL A 109 -4.73 -14.30 -2.68
N CYS A 110 -5.70 -14.06 -3.57
CA CYS A 110 -7.13 -14.17 -3.26
C CYS A 110 -7.80 -15.42 -3.86
N ILE A 111 -8.10 -16.40 -2.99
CA ILE A 111 -9.46 -16.96 -2.74
C ILE A 111 -9.29 -18.24 -1.92
N GLY A 112 -8.55 -19.24 -2.39
CA GLY A 112 -8.44 -20.54 -1.71
C GLY A 112 -7.67 -20.46 -0.39
N SER A 113 -6.42 -20.01 -0.45
CA SER A 113 -5.55 -19.91 0.73
C SER A 113 -5.95 -18.79 1.69
N TYR A 114 -6.45 -17.68 1.15
CA TYR A 114 -6.91 -16.55 1.95
C TYR A 114 -8.18 -16.87 2.76
N ILE A 115 -9.19 -17.54 2.17
CA ILE A 115 -10.40 -17.93 2.92
C ILE A 115 -10.05 -18.88 4.05
N LYS A 116 -9.21 -19.88 3.79
CA LYS A 116 -8.73 -20.80 4.82
C LYS A 116 -7.94 -20.06 5.91
N LEU A 117 -7.08 -19.11 5.53
CA LEU A 117 -6.36 -18.26 6.47
C LEU A 117 -7.34 -17.47 7.36
N VAL A 118 -8.31 -16.80 6.76
CA VAL A 118 -9.36 -16.02 7.48
C VAL A 118 -10.15 -16.92 8.43
N ASP A 119 -10.50 -18.14 8.02
CA ASP A 119 -11.21 -19.09 8.87
C ASP A 119 -10.37 -19.54 10.07
N LEU A 120 -9.11 -19.89 9.83
CA LEU A 120 -8.17 -20.26 10.88
C LEU A 120 -7.93 -19.11 11.86
N PHE A 121 -7.73 -17.89 11.35
CA PHE A 121 -7.60 -16.70 12.17
C PHE A 121 -8.87 -16.43 12.97
N THR A 122 -10.06 -16.54 12.37
CA THR A 122 -11.32 -16.32 13.08
C THR A 122 -11.52 -17.35 14.19
N ASN A 123 -11.17 -18.60 13.95
CA ASN A 123 -11.24 -19.66 14.96
C ASN A 123 -10.23 -19.45 16.09
N ALA A 124 -9.00 -19.06 15.77
CA ALA A 124 -8.00 -18.69 16.75
C ALA A 124 -8.41 -17.45 17.56
N TYR A 125 -9.05 -16.47 16.90
CA TYR A 125 -9.49 -15.21 17.48
C TYR A 125 -10.54 -15.40 18.58
N LYS A 126 -11.47 -16.36 18.41
CA LYS A 126 -12.48 -16.71 19.44
C LYS A 126 -11.85 -17.09 20.79
N GLY A 127 -10.59 -17.54 20.79
CA GLY A 127 -9.86 -17.93 21.99
C GLY A 127 -9.07 -16.83 22.68
N ILE A 128 -9.02 -15.60 22.16
CA ILE A 128 -8.19 -14.53 22.72
C ILE A 128 -8.86 -13.90 23.95
N SER A 129 -8.09 -13.70 25.04
CA SER A 129 -8.60 -13.16 26.31
C SER A 129 -7.89 -11.88 26.71
N LEU A 130 -8.68 -10.82 26.97
CA LEU A 130 -8.20 -9.57 27.54
C LEU A 130 -7.63 -9.79 28.95
N GLU A 131 -8.23 -10.69 29.75
CA GLU A 131 -7.72 -11.02 31.08
C GLU A 131 -6.31 -11.65 31.03
N LYS A 132 -6.00 -12.42 29.97
CA LYS A 132 -4.63 -12.90 29.75
C LYS A 132 -3.70 -11.77 29.34
N LEU A 133 -4.14 -10.86 28.48
CA LEU A 133 -3.36 -9.70 28.05
C LEU A 133 -2.99 -8.79 29.23
N VAL A 134 -3.95 -8.52 30.11
CA VAL A 134 -3.72 -7.73 31.34
C VAL A 134 -2.63 -8.36 32.22
N LYS A 135 -2.54 -9.70 32.23
CA LYS A 135 -1.61 -10.48 33.05
C LYS A 135 -0.26 -10.75 32.37
N SER A 136 -0.16 -10.59 31.05
CA SER A 136 1.04 -10.98 30.30
C SER A 136 2.14 -9.91 30.28
N ILE A 137 1.87 -8.72 30.81
CA ILE A 137 2.79 -7.58 30.76
C ILE A 137 3.79 -7.67 31.90
N ASP A 138 5.07 -7.62 31.56
CA ASP A 138 6.15 -7.39 32.50
C ASP A 138 6.34 -5.86 32.72
N GLU A 139 6.67 -5.46 33.95
CA GLU A 139 6.93 -4.05 34.28
C GLU A 139 8.22 -3.54 33.64
N GLU A 140 9.18 -4.44 33.34
CA GLU A 140 10.40 -4.08 32.60
C GLU A 140 10.11 -3.73 31.13
N GLU A 141 9.14 -4.41 30.49
CA GLU A 141 8.71 -4.10 29.12
C GLU A 141 7.96 -2.76 29.03
N LEU A 142 7.32 -2.30 30.12
CA LEU A 142 6.58 -1.03 30.14
C LEU A 142 7.50 0.20 30.09
N ALA A 143 8.74 0.08 30.56
CA ALA A 143 9.68 1.20 30.61
C ALA A 143 10.04 1.72 29.21
N ASP A 144 10.20 0.82 28.25
CA ASP A 144 10.68 1.10 26.88
C ASP A 144 9.56 1.49 25.90
N LEU A 145 8.29 1.44 26.32
CA LEU A 145 7.16 1.80 25.46
C LEU A 145 7.00 3.31 25.33
N GLU A 146 6.63 3.75 24.13
CA GLU A 146 6.20 5.13 23.88
C GLU A 146 4.94 5.48 24.69
N ASP A 147 4.90 6.70 25.21
CA ASP A 147 3.72 7.22 25.90
C ASP A 147 2.56 7.42 24.94
N ILE A 148 1.36 7.09 25.40
CA ILE A 148 0.10 7.30 24.68
C ILE A 148 -0.52 8.62 25.14
N SER A 149 -1.15 9.37 24.22
CA SER A 149 -1.85 10.59 24.60
C SER A 149 -3.19 10.29 25.29
N GLU A 150 -3.70 11.24 26.09
CA GLU A 150 -5.03 11.13 26.72
C GLU A 150 -6.13 10.90 25.66
N VAL A 151 -5.99 11.56 24.51
CA VAL A 151 -6.90 11.50 23.37
C VAL A 151 -6.89 10.11 22.74
N ASP A 152 -5.71 9.58 22.40
CA ASP A 152 -5.60 8.26 21.77
C ASP A 152 -6.03 7.14 22.73
N PHE A 153 -5.81 7.32 24.04
CA PHE A 153 -6.31 6.39 25.04
C PHE A 153 -7.84 6.39 25.09
N TYR A 154 -8.48 7.56 25.13
CA TYR A 154 -9.94 7.70 25.11
C TYR A 154 -10.55 7.10 23.83
N ASP A 155 -10.03 7.49 22.66
CA ASP A 155 -10.44 6.99 21.35
C ASP A 155 -10.41 5.47 21.27
N SER A 156 -9.38 4.85 21.88
CA SER A 156 -9.23 3.40 21.91
C SER A 156 -10.28 2.73 22.80
N ILE A 157 -10.46 3.21 24.04
CA ILE A 157 -11.33 2.54 25.03
C ILE A 157 -12.82 2.80 24.83
N ASN A 158 -13.19 3.91 24.20
CA ASN A 158 -14.58 4.26 23.90
C ASN A 158 -15.21 3.32 22.86
N LYS A 159 -14.38 2.68 22.03
CA LYS A 159 -14.83 1.70 21.03
C LYS A 159 -15.09 0.30 21.61
N PHE A 160 -14.87 0.09 22.92
CA PHE A 160 -15.06 -1.20 23.57
C PHE A 160 -16.36 -1.27 24.36
N GLY A 161 -16.91 -2.48 24.53
CA GLY A 161 -18.03 -2.69 25.45
C GLY A 161 -17.62 -2.46 26.91
N ILE A 162 -18.59 -2.04 27.74
CA ILE A 162 -18.44 -1.66 29.16
C ILE A 162 -17.50 -2.57 29.96
N ARG A 163 -17.61 -3.90 29.78
CA ARG A 163 -16.76 -4.87 30.48
C ARG A 163 -15.26 -4.68 30.17
N ASN A 164 -14.91 -4.53 28.90
CA ASN A 164 -13.52 -4.40 28.47
C ASN A 164 -12.97 -3.04 28.91
N THR A 165 -13.74 -1.98 28.71
CA THR A 165 -13.42 -0.62 29.18
C THR A 165 -13.12 -0.60 30.67
N THR A 166 -13.98 -1.23 31.47
CA THR A 166 -13.79 -1.34 32.93
C THR A 166 -12.48 -2.05 33.28
N LEU A 167 -12.21 -3.20 32.65
CA LEU A 167 -11.04 -4.01 32.93
C LEU A 167 -9.73 -3.29 32.58
N ILE A 168 -9.73 -2.50 31.51
CA ILE A 168 -8.59 -1.68 31.08
C ILE A 168 -8.39 -0.49 32.01
N ILE A 169 -9.45 0.26 32.34
CA ILE A 169 -9.36 1.39 33.28
C ILE A 169 -8.91 0.93 34.67
N ASP A 170 -9.22 -0.31 35.06
CA ASP A 170 -8.72 -0.87 36.31
C ASP A 170 -7.19 -1.01 36.37
N GLN A 171 -6.50 -1.01 35.23
CA GLN A 171 -5.03 -1.03 35.13
C GLN A 171 -4.39 0.36 35.23
N VAL A 172 -5.18 1.43 35.23
CA VAL A 172 -4.69 2.79 35.43
C VAL A 172 -4.09 2.90 36.84
N GLN A 173 -2.98 3.61 37.01
CA GLN A 173 -2.41 3.88 38.33
C GLN A 173 -3.07 5.12 38.93
N ALA A 174 -4.21 4.93 39.61
CA ALA A 174 -4.96 6.00 40.25
C ALA A 174 -5.79 5.50 41.44
N SER A 175 -6.36 6.44 42.20
CA SER A 175 -7.28 6.10 43.28
C SER A 175 -8.53 5.38 42.74
N ARG A 176 -9.19 4.58 43.60
CA ARG A 176 -10.44 3.90 43.25
C ARG A 176 -11.53 4.88 42.81
N GLU A 177 -11.59 6.06 43.43
CA GLU A 177 -12.53 7.11 43.08
C GLU A 177 -12.25 7.65 41.68
N THR A 178 -10.99 8.01 41.39
CA THR A 178 -10.55 8.47 40.06
C THR A 178 -10.88 7.45 38.97
N LYS A 179 -10.59 6.16 39.21
CA LYS A 179 -10.94 5.07 38.26
C LYS A 179 -12.44 4.99 37.98
N ASN A 180 -13.27 5.11 39.01
CA ASN A 180 -14.72 5.06 38.83
C ASN A 180 -15.23 6.26 38.03
N ASN A 181 -14.67 7.45 38.28
CA ASN A 181 -15.02 8.65 37.52
C ASN A 181 -14.60 8.54 36.05
N LEU A 182 -13.41 7.99 35.77
CA LEU A 182 -12.96 7.71 34.40
C LEU A 182 -13.88 6.70 33.69
N LYS A 183 -14.29 5.62 34.38
CA LYS A 183 -15.24 4.64 33.80
C LYS A 183 -16.57 5.30 33.43
N ASN A 184 -17.12 6.11 34.32
CA ASN A 184 -18.38 6.79 34.07
C ASN A 184 -18.24 7.76 32.89
N ALA A 185 -17.16 8.54 32.83
CA ALA A 185 -16.91 9.45 31.72
C ALA A 185 -16.88 8.74 30.35
N VAL A 186 -16.23 7.57 30.25
CA VAL A 186 -16.24 6.80 28.99
C VAL A 186 -17.61 6.18 28.70
N ILE A 187 -18.33 5.67 29.72
CA ILE A 187 -19.67 5.08 29.53
C ILE A 187 -20.69 6.13 29.07
N ASP A 188 -20.57 7.35 29.59
CA ASP A 188 -21.45 8.48 29.28
C ASP A 188 -21.00 9.23 28.00
N ASP A 189 -19.93 8.78 27.34
CA ASP A 189 -19.30 9.41 26.17
C ASP A 189 -18.93 10.90 26.40
N ASP A 190 -18.40 11.20 27.59
CA ASP A 190 -17.99 12.53 28.04
C ASP A 190 -16.45 12.68 28.02
N GLU A 191 -15.93 12.97 26.84
CA GLU A 191 -14.51 13.18 26.55
C GLU A 191 -13.90 14.31 27.40
N ASP A 192 -14.59 15.44 27.54
CA ASP A 192 -14.13 16.61 28.29
C ASP A 192 -13.92 16.29 29.78
N THR A 193 -14.88 15.57 30.37
CA THR A 193 -14.77 15.11 31.76
C THR A 193 -13.64 14.10 31.91
N PHE A 194 -13.47 13.17 30.96
CA PHE A 194 -12.38 12.21 30.99
C PHE A 194 -11.00 12.90 31.03
N PHE A 195 -10.74 13.84 30.11
CA PHE A 195 -9.48 14.57 30.07
C PHE A 195 -9.25 15.43 31.31
N LYS A 196 -10.31 16.07 31.81
CA LYS A 196 -10.23 16.86 33.04
C LYS A 196 -9.81 15.99 34.23
N ILE A 197 -10.35 14.77 34.35
CA ILE A 197 -9.98 13.85 35.42
C ILE A 197 -8.51 13.43 35.28
N CYS A 198 -8.05 13.06 34.08
CA CYS A 198 -6.66 12.68 33.82
C CYS A 198 -5.68 13.77 34.28
N ARG A 199 -5.89 15.02 33.83
CA ARG A 199 -5.01 16.15 34.14
C ARG A 199 -5.04 16.57 35.61
N GLN A 200 -6.21 16.55 36.25
CA GLN A 200 -6.36 17.00 37.64
C GLN A 200 -5.76 16.02 38.66
N ASN A 201 -5.65 14.74 38.30
CA ASN A 201 -5.23 13.68 39.21
C ASN A 201 -3.86 13.09 38.87
N ASP A 202 -3.13 13.68 37.91
CA ASP A 202 -1.81 13.22 37.43
C ASP A 202 -1.80 11.71 37.17
N VAL A 203 -2.78 11.27 36.38
CA VAL A 203 -3.06 9.84 36.17
C VAL A 203 -2.00 9.23 35.27
N ASP A 204 -1.26 8.22 35.77
CA ASP A 204 -0.45 7.37 34.91
C ASP A 204 -1.32 6.25 34.30
N PHE A 205 -1.53 6.36 33.00
CA PHE A 205 -2.27 5.39 32.20
C PHE A 205 -1.37 4.66 31.19
N LYS A 206 -0.04 4.68 31.32
CA LYS A 206 0.88 4.04 30.35
C LYS A 206 0.55 2.57 30.12
N ARG A 207 0.42 1.79 31.20
CA ARG A 207 0.03 0.37 31.15
C ARG A 207 -1.36 0.18 30.53
N ALA A 208 -2.34 0.96 31.00
CA ALA A 208 -3.72 0.85 30.52
C ALA A 208 -3.86 1.21 29.04
N GLY A 209 -3.13 2.24 28.59
CA GLY A 209 -3.11 2.69 27.21
C GLY A 209 -2.43 1.71 26.27
N TRP A 210 -1.35 1.05 26.70
CA TRP A 210 -0.77 -0.04 25.91
C TRP A 210 -1.75 -1.21 25.75
N ILE A 211 -2.41 -1.63 26.85
CA ILE A 211 -3.43 -2.68 26.79
C ILE A 211 -4.56 -2.26 25.85
N ALA A 212 -5.02 -1.02 25.95
CA ALA A 212 -6.05 -0.48 25.08
C ALA A 212 -5.63 -0.55 23.61
N LYS A 213 -4.41 -0.10 23.28
CA LYS A 213 -3.87 -0.13 21.91
C LYS A 213 -3.81 -1.55 21.34
N VAL A 214 -3.26 -2.51 22.11
CA VAL A 214 -3.20 -3.92 21.66
C VAL A 214 -4.59 -4.54 21.54
N TRP A 215 -5.49 -4.24 22.48
CA TRP A 215 -6.87 -4.74 22.43
C TRP A 215 -7.67 -4.11 21.28
N TYR A 216 -7.38 -2.86 20.97
CA TYR A 216 -7.93 -2.14 19.82
C TYR A 216 -7.57 -2.85 18.52
N SER A 217 -6.28 -3.14 18.34
CA SER A 217 -5.74 -3.94 17.24
C SER A 217 -6.46 -5.28 17.08
N PHE A 218 -6.74 -5.98 18.19
CA PHE A 218 -7.51 -7.23 18.16
C PHE A 218 -8.95 -7.03 17.70
N ASN A 219 -9.67 -6.05 18.26
CA ASN A 219 -11.06 -5.81 17.90
C ASN A 219 -11.23 -5.38 16.45
N ALA A 220 -10.34 -4.52 15.94
CA ALA A 220 -10.34 -4.12 14.54
C ALA A 220 -10.14 -5.33 13.61
N MET A 221 -9.14 -6.18 13.90
CA MET A 221 -8.90 -7.42 13.14
C MET A 221 -10.09 -8.38 13.24
N GLY A 222 -10.67 -8.55 14.42
CA GLY A 222 -11.84 -9.41 14.64
C GLY A 222 -13.07 -8.95 13.87
N SER A 223 -13.27 -7.63 13.73
CA SER A 223 -14.33 -7.06 12.88
C SER A 223 -14.07 -7.33 11.41
N LEU A 224 -12.84 -7.11 10.93
CA LEU A 224 -12.47 -7.40 9.55
C LEU A 224 -12.64 -8.89 9.21
N LEU A 225 -12.13 -9.79 10.05
CA LEU A 225 -12.25 -11.24 9.88
C LEU A 225 -13.71 -11.69 9.79
N LYS A 226 -14.59 -11.16 10.65
CA LYS A 226 -16.04 -11.45 10.59
C LYS A 226 -16.68 -10.94 9.30
N ALA A 227 -16.29 -9.75 8.83
CA ALA A 227 -16.80 -9.20 7.58
C ALA A 227 -16.36 -10.07 6.38
N LEU A 228 -15.10 -10.50 6.38
CA LEU A 228 -14.54 -11.39 5.36
C LEU A 228 -15.20 -12.79 5.36
N GLN A 229 -15.59 -13.32 6.53
CA GLN A 229 -16.30 -14.60 6.63
C GLN A 229 -17.77 -14.53 6.16
N LYS A 230 -18.45 -13.41 6.41
CA LYS A 230 -19.90 -13.30 6.22
C LYS A 230 -20.29 -12.99 4.79
N ASN A 231 -19.41 -12.32 4.04
CA ASN A 231 -19.72 -11.81 2.71
C ASN A 231 -19.12 -12.72 1.64
N ASN A 232 -19.93 -13.11 0.65
CA ASN A 232 -19.45 -13.73 -0.60
C ASN A 232 -18.73 -12.72 -1.51
N THR A 233 -18.54 -11.49 -1.02
CA THR A 233 -17.93 -10.35 -1.71
C THR A 233 -16.94 -9.68 -0.76
N PHE A 234 -15.93 -9.02 -1.32
CA PHE A 234 -14.93 -8.30 -0.52
C PHE A 234 -15.59 -7.17 0.30
N PRO A 235 -15.36 -7.08 1.63
CA PRO A 235 -15.96 -6.07 2.49
C PRO A 235 -15.19 -4.74 2.38
N GLU A 236 -15.44 -3.99 1.30
CA GLU A 236 -14.69 -2.78 0.96
C GLU A 236 -14.66 -1.74 2.09
N GLU A 237 -15.80 -1.51 2.75
CA GLU A 237 -15.93 -0.49 3.80
C GLU A 237 -15.15 -0.90 5.06
N GLU A 238 -15.33 -2.12 5.56
CA GLU A 238 -14.62 -2.60 6.74
C GLU A 238 -13.12 -2.71 6.50
N PHE A 239 -12.72 -3.10 5.29
CA PHE A 239 -11.32 -3.18 4.92
C PHE A 239 -10.68 -1.79 4.77
N SER A 240 -11.38 -0.84 4.14
CA SER A 240 -10.94 0.55 4.04
C SER A 240 -10.81 1.19 5.43
N ASN A 241 -11.80 0.99 6.29
CA ASN A 241 -11.77 1.47 7.68
C ASN A 241 -10.63 0.84 8.47
N PHE A 242 -10.34 -0.45 8.25
CA PHE A 242 -9.23 -1.15 8.90
C PHE A 242 -7.87 -0.58 8.48
N ILE A 243 -7.62 -0.44 7.17
CA ILE A 243 -6.33 0.06 6.66
C ILE A 243 -6.14 1.56 6.93
N GLY A 244 -7.22 2.34 6.92
CA GLY A 244 -7.18 3.77 7.17
C GLY A 244 -7.25 4.17 8.66
N ASP A 245 -7.24 3.21 9.57
CA ASP A 245 -7.32 3.49 11.01
C ASP A 245 -5.97 4.01 11.54
N LYS A 246 -5.95 5.30 11.93
CA LYS A 246 -4.77 5.98 12.50
C LYS A 246 -4.19 5.28 13.73
N ASN A 247 -5.00 4.47 14.44
CA ASN A 247 -4.55 3.76 15.64
C ASN A 247 -3.85 2.43 15.30
N LEU A 248 -3.93 1.97 14.04
CA LEU A 248 -3.34 0.72 13.56
C LEU A 248 -2.10 0.95 12.68
N TYR A 249 -2.13 1.97 11.83
CA TYR A 249 -1.07 2.26 10.85
C TYR A 249 -0.57 3.72 10.97
N SER A 250 0.67 3.98 10.55
CA SER A 250 1.20 5.35 10.44
C SER A 250 0.43 6.15 9.38
N ASP A 251 0.49 7.48 9.49
CA ASP A 251 -0.18 8.48 8.62
C ASP A 251 0.01 8.33 7.09
N ASP A 252 0.79 7.35 6.64
CA ASP A 252 1.22 7.15 5.26
C ASP A 252 0.11 6.59 4.35
N PHE A 253 -0.93 5.96 4.93
CA PHE A 253 -2.08 5.42 4.21
C PHE A 253 -3.38 6.08 4.69
N SER A 254 -4.10 6.77 3.80
CA SER A 254 -5.42 7.32 4.13
C SER A 254 -6.53 6.31 3.82
N SER A 255 -7.59 6.31 4.63
CA SER A 255 -8.83 5.55 4.35
C SER A 255 -9.39 5.87 2.96
N GLU A 256 -9.24 7.12 2.52
CA GLU A 256 -9.63 7.57 1.20
C GLU A 256 -8.83 6.87 0.09
N MET A 257 -7.51 6.76 0.21
CA MET A 257 -6.67 6.02 -0.74
C MET A 257 -7.05 4.54 -0.80
N ALA A 258 -7.30 3.91 0.35
CA ALA A 258 -7.76 2.52 0.40
C ALA A 258 -9.13 2.34 -0.26
N TYR A 259 -10.09 3.22 0.04
CA TYR A 259 -11.43 3.19 -0.55
C TYR A 259 -11.40 3.40 -2.07
N ASN A 260 -10.56 4.31 -2.57
CA ASN A 260 -10.44 4.56 -4.01
C ASN A 260 -9.89 3.35 -4.75
N ALA A 261 -8.83 2.72 -4.22
CA ALA A 261 -8.27 1.51 -4.82
C ALA A 261 -9.31 0.36 -4.89
N LEU A 262 -10.17 0.23 -3.88
CA LEU A 262 -11.20 -0.80 -3.79
C LEU A 262 -12.42 -0.50 -4.67
N SER A 263 -12.92 0.73 -4.64
CA SER A 263 -14.10 1.14 -5.43
C SER A 263 -13.84 1.13 -6.94
N ILE A 264 -12.59 1.36 -7.36
CA ILE A 264 -12.17 1.18 -8.76
C ILE A 264 -12.19 -0.32 -9.12
N ALA A 265 -11.83 -1.21 -8.19
CA ALA A 265 -11.79 -2.67 -8.36
C ALA A 265 -13.12 -3.33 -8.70
N THR A 266 -14.24 -2.70 -8.35
CA THR A 266 -15.59 -3.23 -8.58
C THR A 266 -16.27 -2.73 -9.85
N SER A 267 -15.61 -1.90 -10.67
CA SER A 267 -16.16 -1.48 -11.97
C SER A 267 -15.72 -2.38 -13.13
N ASP A 268 -16.68 -2.80 -13.95
CA ASP A 268 -16.51 -3.78 -15.06
C ASP A 268 -15.51 -3.34 -16.17
N ASP A 269 -15.03 -2.08 -16.15
CA ASP A 269 -14.10 -1.49 -17.13
C ASP A 269 -12.69 -1.15 -16.55
N ALA A 270 -12.45 -1.34 -15.25
CA ALA A 270 -11.33 -0.70 -14.57
C ALA A 270 -9.97 -1.40 -14.64
N ILE A 271 -9.88 -2.62 -15.17
CA ILE A 271 -8.62 -3.38 -15.15
C ILE A 271 -7.46 -2.62 -15.82
N TYR A 272 -7.70 -1.85 -16.88
CA TYR A 272 -6.67 -1.07 -17.57
C TYR A 272 -6.45 0.34 -16.98
N CYS A 273 -7.34 0.80 -16.10
CA CYS A 273 -7.28 2.13 -15.49
C CYS A 273 -7.00 2.07 -13.98
N MET A 274 -6.90 0.86 -13.42
CA MET A 274 -6.69 0.61 -12.00
C MET A 274 -5.21 0.40 -11.74
N ASP A 275 -4.71 1.06 -10.72
CA ASP A 275 -3.38 0.86 -10.21
C ASP A 275 -3.34 -0.39 -9.32
N PHE A 276 -3.16 -1.57 -9.94
CA PHE A 276 -3.12 -2.83 -9.23
C PHE A 276 -1.93 -2.94 -8.27
N TYR A 277 -0.88 -2.13 -8.47
CA TYR A 277 0.19 -2.01 -7.49
C TYR A 277 -0.34 -1.53 -6.14
N GLU A 278 -1.17 -0.48 -6.14
CA GLU A 278 -1.76 0.02 -4.89
C GLU A 278 -2.72 -0.99 -4.28
N LEU A 279 -3.58 -1.62 -5.09
CA LEU A 279 -4.49 -2.67 -4.57
C LEU A 279 -3.71 -3.83 -3.96
N HIS A 280 -2.69 -4.31 -4.65
CA HIS A 280 -1.80 -5.38 -4.18
C HIS A 280 -1.13 -5.00 -2.86
N ARG A 281 -0.58 -3.78 -2.77
CA ARG A 281 0.06 -3.26 -1.57
C ARG A 281 -0.91 -3.22 -0.39
N ILE A 282 -2.15 -2.78 -0.60
CA ILE A 282 -3.17 -2.74 0.47
C ILE A 282 -3.48 -4.16 0.97
N VAL A 283 -3.70 -5.12 0.05
CA VAL A 283 -3.93 -6.53 0.41
C VAL A 283 -2.75 -7.08 1.21
N CYS A 284 -1.53 -6.81 0.77
CA CYS A 284 -0.31 -7.19 1.48
C CYS A 284 -0.23 -6.59 2.88
N ILE A 285 -0.52 -5.30 3.06
CA ILE A 285 -0.51 -4.67 4.39
C ILE A 285 -1.48 -5.39 5.33
N ALA A 286 -2.70 -5.70 4.87
CA ALA A 286 -3.69 -6.41 5.65
C ALA A 286 -3.23 -7.82 6.06
N GLU A 287 -2.68 -8.59 5.11
CA GLU A 287 -2.11 -9.91 5.37
C GLU A 287 -0.93 -9.84 6.35
N GLY A 288 0.01 -8.94 6.11
CA GLY A 288 1.16 -8.72 6.98
C GLY A 288 0.76 -8.36 8.39
N TYR A 289 -0.29 -7.56 8.54
CA TYR A 289 -0.84 -7.25 9.84
C TYR A 289 -1.48 -8.47 10.52
N MET A 290 -2.28 -9.29 9.81
CA MET A 290 -2.84 -10.52 10.37
C MET A 290 -1.73 -11.45 10.88
N ILE A 291 -0.66 -11.61 10.10
CA ILE A 291 0.49 -12.45 10.46
C ILE A 291 1.29 -11.86 11.62
N ALA A 292 1.47 -10.54 11.68
CA ALA A 292 2.06 -9.89 12.86
C ALA A 292 1.23 -10.13 14.12
N MET A 293 -0.10 -10.09 14.00
CA MET A 293 -1.03 -10.33 15.11
C MET A 293 -0.99 -11.78 15.60
N TYR A 294 -0.69 -12.76 14.75
CA TYR A 294 -0.54 -14.17 15.16
C TYR A 294 0.40 -14.35 16.36
N LYS A 295 1.52 -13.62 16.41
CA LYS A 295 2.47 -13.69 17.54
C LYS A 295 1.81 -13.31 18.86
N LYS A 296 1.10 -12.17 18.85
CA LYS A 296 0.38 -11.67 20.02
C LYS A 296 -0.79 -12.60 20.36
N MET A 297 -1.46 -13.17 19.37
CA MET A 297 -2.52 -14.16 19.60
C MET A 297 -2.00 -15.42 20.30
N LYS A 298 -0.80 -15.88 19.95
CA LYS A 298 -0.22 -17.12 20.49
C LYS A 298 -0.06 -17.10 22.01
N SER A 299 0.40 -15.99 22.59
CA SER A 299 0.55 -15.85 24.04
C SER A 299 -0.78 -15.62 24.75
N LEU A 300 -1.76 -15.03 24.06
CA LEU A 300 -3.05 -14.63 24.63
C LEU A 300 -4.18 -15.63 24.42
N SER A 301 -3.98 -16.62 23.55
CA SER A 301 -5.00 -17.60 23.22
C SER A 301 -5.27 -18.57 24.36
N THR A 302 -6.53 -18.94 24.51
CA THR A 302 -7.01 -20.02 25.36
C THR A 302 -7.11 -21.35 24.60
N SER A 303 -7.02 -21.34 23.26
CA SER A 303 -7.07 -22.52 22.41
C SER A 303 -5.71 -22.83 21.79
N VAL A 304 -4.96 -23.73 22.41
CA VAL A 304 -3.66 -24.19 21.91
C VAL A 304 -3.81 -24.89 20.54
N ALA A 305 -4.88 -25.67 20.36
CA ALA A 305 -5.14 -26.40 19.12
C ALA A 305 -5.35 -25.46 17.92
N ALA A 306 -6.22 -24.44 18.07
CA ALA A 306 -6.49 -23.48 16.99
C ALA A 306 -5.24 -22.64 16.65
N MET A 307 -4.45 -22.25 17.65
CA MET A 307 -3.19 -21.54 17.42
C MET A 307 -2.13 -22.42 16.73
N LYS A 308 -2.10 -23.72 17.06
CA LYS A 308 -1.20 -24.66 16.40
C LYS A 308 -1.58 -24.84 14.95
N GLU A 309 -2.86 -25.08 14.66
CA GLU A 309 -3.36 -25.24 13.29
C GLU A 309 -3.09 -24.00 12.43
N LEU A 310 -3.37 -22.80 12.96
CA LEU A 310 -3.06 -21.55 12.30
C LEU A 310 -1.54 -21.39 12.07
N GLY A 311 -0.72 -21.75 13.06
CA GLY A 311 0.74 -21.71 12.94
C GLY A 311 1.28 -22.66 11.89
N ASP A 312 0.81 -23.91 11.89
CA ASP A 312 1.20 -24.94 10.90
C ASP A 312 0.81 -24.49 9.49
N TYR A 313 -0.35 -23.84 9.33
CA TYR A 313 -0.80 -23.30 8.05
C TYR A 313 0.04 -22.11 7.58
N ILE A 314 0.31 -21.12 8.45
CA ILE A 314 1.19 -19.98 8.12
C ILE A 314 2.57 -20.49 7.70
N MET A 315 3.12 -21.45 8.44
CA MET A 315 4.44 -22.04 8.16
C MET A 315 4.50 -22.82 6.85
N SER A 316 3.40 -23.48 6.45
CA SER A 316 3.30 -24.25 5.21
C SER A 316 3.18 -23.34 3.99
N GLU A 317 2.17 -22.47 3.99
CA GLU A 317 1.80 -21.65 2.82
C GLU A 317 2.65 -20.39 2.70
N TYR A 318 3.22 -19.95 3.82
CA TYR A 318 4.01 -18.73 3.89
C TYR A 318 5.38 -19.00 4.53
N ASN A 319 6.03 -20.10 4.13
CA ASN A 319 7.35 -20.50 4.66
C ASN A 319 8.44 -19.41 4.51
N TYR A 320 8.33 -18.55 3.49
CA TYR A 320 9.19 -17.38 3.27
C TYR A 320 8.98 -16.26 4.31
N LEU A 321 7.94 -16.37 5.13
CA LEU A 321 7.66 -15.49 6.26
C LEU A 321 8.17 -16.04 7.59
N TYR A 322 8.99 -17.10 7.59
CA TYR A 322 9.59 -17.61 8.82
C TYR A 322 10.29 -16.50 9.62
N ASP A 323 11.02 -15.64 8.92
CA ASP A 323 11.70 -14.48 9.50
C ASP A 323 10.68 -13.46 10.04
N VAL A 324 9.55 -13.28 9.39
CA VAL A 324 8.46 -12.39 9.85
C VAL A 324 7.79 -12.92 11.13
N VAL A 325 7.58 -14.24 11.21
CA VAL A 325 7.03 -14.93 12.40
C VAL A 325 8.07 -15.06 13.52
N THR A 326 9.33 -14.70 13.30
CA THR A 326 10.41 -14.81 14.31
C THR A 326 11.08 -13.48 14.68
N ILE A 327 11.03 -12.43 13.85
CA ILE A 327 11.62 -11.09 14.12
C ILE A 327 10.66 -10.18 14.90
N ASP A 328 11.13 -9.56 15.98
CA ASP A 328 10.29 -8.77 16.90
C ASP A 328 9.81 -7.43 16.35
N ASN A 329 10.49 -6.86 15.34
CA ASN A 329 10.15 -5.58 14.70
C ASN A 329 9.77 -5.75 13.23
N PHE A 330 8.64 -6.40 12.98
CA PHE A 330 8.13 -6.59 11.63
C PHE A 330 7.45 -5.31 11.09
N ASP A 331 7.93 -4.80 9.96
CA ASP A 331 7.30 -3.70 9.23
C ASP A 331 6.18 -4.22 8.33
N THR A 332 4.93 -4.08 8.79
CA THR A 332 3.72 -4.48 8.07
C THR A 332 3.54 -3.75 6.74
N CYS A 333 4.11 -2.54 6.61
CA CYS A 333 4.04 -1.73 5.38
C CYS A 333 5.02 -2.20 4.31
N ARG A 334 6.00 -3.05 4.67
CA ARG A 334 6.95 -3.68 3.75
C ARG A 334 6.69 -5.18 3.57
N TYR A 335 5.57 -5.67 4.10
CA TYR A 335 5.15 -7.04 3.89
C TYR A 335 5.02 -7.30 2.40
N ARG A 336 5.80 -8.26 1.90
CA ARG A 336 5.77 -8.74 0.51
C ARG A 336 6.19 -7.71 -0.53
N VAL A 337 7.26 -6.97 -0.26
CA VAL A 337 8.04 -6.32 -1.35
C VAL A 337 8.57 -7.42 -2.27
N CYS A 338 7.93 -7.58 -3.43
CA CYS A 338 8.43 -8.46 -4.46
C CYS A 338 9.68 -7.83 -5.09
N ARG A 339 10.84 -8.10 -4.49
CA ARG A 339 12.11 -7.47 -4.86
C ARG A 339 12.40 -7.50 -6.37
N PRO A 340 12.14 -8.59 -7.12
CA PRO A 340 12.26 -8.55 -8.58
C PRO A 340 11.35 -7.53 -9.26
N LEU A 341 10.08 -7.41 -8.84
CA LEU A 341 9.14 -6.43 -9.39
C LEU A 341 9.53 -5.00 -9.06
N ASP A 342 10.00 -4.75 -7.83
CA ASP A 342 10.51 -3.43 -7.45
C ASP A 342 11.75 -3.04 -8.25
N MET A 343 12.69 -3.97 -8.44
CA MET A 343 13.87 -3.73 -9.27
C MET A 343 13.50 -3.49 -10.75
N PHE A 344 12.50 -4.20 -11.26
CA PHE A 344 11.98 -3.97 -12.61
C PHE A 344 11.27 -2.64 -12.74
N ARG A 345 10.48 -2.26 -11.74
CA ARG A 345 9.85 -0.94 -11.64
C ARG A 345 10.93 0.14 -11.66
N ASP A 346 11.98 0.04 -10.85
CA ASP A 346 13.07 1.00 -10.85
C ASP A 346 13.79 1.06 -12.21
N MET A 347 14.00 -0.10 -12.85
CA MET A 347 14.59 -0.15 -14.19
C MET A 347 13.71 0.54 -15.24
N PHE A 348 12.39 0.30 -15.28
CA PHE A 348 11.50 0.99 -16.23
C PHE A 348 11.47 2.52 -15.95
N LEU A 349 11.61 2.98 -14.70
CA LEU A 349 11.64 4.41 -14.36
C LEU A 349 12.86 5.09 -15.01
N THR A 350 13.96 4.34 -15.15
CA THR A 350 15.15 4.82 -15.85
C THR A 350 15.02 4.80 -17.37
N GLN A 351 14.14 3.97 -17.92
CA GLN A 351 13.95 3.79 -19.36
C GLN A 351 12.78 4.60 -19.93
N LEU A 352 11.92 5.21 -19.10
CA LEU A 352 10.85 6.11 -19.54
C LEU A 352 11.37 7.18 -20.50
N GLN A 353 10.87 7.15 -21.74
CA GLN A 353 11.25 8.11 -22.77
C GLN A 353 10.19 9.17 -22.93
N LEU A 354 10.63 10.41 -23.14
CA LEU A 354 9.75 11.51 -23.45
C LEU A 354 9.42 11.52 -24.95
N PRO A 355 8.17 11.80 -25.33
CA PRO A 355 7.79 12.04 -26.72
C PRO A 355 8.69 13.08 -27.41
N LEU A 356 8.72 13.04 -28.74
CA LEU A 356 9.61 13.92 -29.50
C LEU A 356 9.23 15.38 -29.27
N LYS A 357 10.25 16.20 -29.01
CA LYS A 357 10.06 17.63 -28.78
C LYS A 357 9.52 18.27 -30.06
N SER A 358 8.35 18.89 -29.97
CA SER A 358 7.66 19.52 -31.11
C SER A 358 8.36 20.78 -31.66
N GLY A 359 9.48 21.21 -31.06
CA GLY A 359 10.22 22.42 -31.42
C GLY A 359 9.52 23.74 -31.08
N LYS A 360 8.26 23.70 -30.63
CA LYS A 360 7.48 24.89 -30.25
C LYS A 360 7.83 25.34 -28.83
N LYS A 361 7.89 26.67 -28.62
CA LYS A 361 7.95 27.25 -27.27
C LYS A 361 6.62 27.10 -26.56
N LYS A 362 6.66 26.95 -25.23
CA LYS A 362 5.47 26.88 -24.38
C LYS A 362 5.00 28.23 -23.92
N ASP A 363 3.69 28.41 -23.92
CA ASP A 363 3.02 29.50 -23.24
C ASP A 363 3.09 29.27 -21.72
N LYS A 364 3.20 30.36 -20.96
CA LYS A 364 3.22 30.38 -19.49
C LYS A 364 1.98 29.74 -18.87
N ARG A 365 0.89 29.58 -19.62
CA ARG A 365 -0.34 28.90 -19.19
C ARG A 365 -0.24 27.37 -19.25
N GLU A 366 0.71 26.83 -20.00
CA GLU A 366 0.88 25.38 -20.23
C GLU A 366 1.68 24.67 -19.12
N TYR A 367 2.40 25.42 -18.28
CA TYR A 367 3.26 24.86 -17.21
C TYR A 367 3.21 25.70 -15.92
N TYR A 368 3.76 25.18 -14.82
CA TYR A 368 3.99 25.95 -13.60
C TYR A 368 5.13 26.92 -13.81
N GLU A 369 4.78 28.20 -13.99
CA GLU A 369 5.75 29.28 -14.09
C GLU A 369 6.44 29.44 -12.73
N ALA A 370 7.60 28.80 -12.58
CA ALA A 370 8.42 28.85 -11.38
C ALA A 370 9.55 29.87 -11.57
N ASN A 371 9.88 30.61 -10.52
CA ASN A 371 11.03 31.54 -10.56
C ASN A 371 12.35 30.83 -10.84
N ARG A 372 12.43 29.52 -10.50
CA ARG A 372 13.60 28.67 -10.72
C ARG A 372 13.68 28.06 -12.13
N ASN A 373 12.60 28.11 -12.93
CA ASN A 373 12.51 27.50 -14.27
C ASN A 373 13.24 26.15 -14.34
N GLN A 374 12.75 25.16 -13.59
CA GLN A 374 13.34 23.82 -13.57
C GLN A 374 13.34 23.23 -14.98
N ASP A 375 14.50 22.77 -15.43
CA ASP A 375 14.66 22.16 -16.75
C ASP A 375 14.05 20.75 -16.80
N GLN A 376 13.97 20.19 -18.01
CA GLN A 376 13.47 18.84 -18.23
C GLN A 376 14.11 17.80 -17.30
N GLN A 377 15.44 17.82 -17.14
CA GLN A 377 16.15 16.82 -16.35
C GLN A 377 15.81 16.93 -14.85
N SER A 378 15.77 18.15 -14.32
CA SER A 378 15.40 18.41 -12.93
C SER A 378 13.96 17.96 -12.66
N CYS A 379 13.04 18.16 -13.61
CA CYS A 379 11.67 17.65 -13.49
C CYS A 379 11.59 16.12 -13.53
N ILE A 380 12.47 15.43 -14.27
CA ILE A 380 12.55 13.96 -14.28
C ILE A 380 13.00 13.44 -12.91
N GLU A 381 14.00 14.05 -12.29
CA GLU A 381 14.45 13.72 -10.93
C GLU A 381 13.31 13.88 -9.91
N ILE A 382 12.59 15.01 -9.97
CA ILE A 382 11.44 15.26 -9.10
C ILE A 382 10.35 14.21 -9.30
N TYR A 383 10.00 13.90 -10.56
CA TYR A 383 9.02 12.87 -10.87
C TYR A 383 9.36 11.53 -10.23
N LYS A 384 10.61 11.07 -10.39
CA LYS A 384 11.08 9.80 -9.83
C LYS A 384 10.95 9.76 -8.31
N VAL A 385 11.32 10.84 -7.63
CA VAL A 385 11.17 10.94 -6.17
C VAL A 385 9.70 10.90 -5.77
N LEU A 386 8.81 11.57 -6.49
CA LEU A 386 7.37 11.57 -6.19
C LEU A 386 6.72 10.20 -6.44
N VAL A 387 7.12 9.48 -7.49
CA VAL A 387 6.68 8.10 -7.73
C VAL A 387 7.19 7.16 -6.63
N ASN A 388 8.48 7.23 -6.27
CA ASN A 388 9.06 6.40 -5.21
C ASN A 388 8.47 6.67 -3.83
N ASN A 389 7.83 7.82 -3.66
CA ASN A 389 7.10 8.18 -2.46
C ASN A 389 5.59 8.11 -2.69
N ASP A 390 5.05 7.32 -3.64
CA ASP A 390 3.61 7.12 -3.87
C ASP A 390 2.75 8.39 -3.94
N LEU A 391 3.26 9.47 -4.54
CA LEU A 391 2.51 10.71 -4.76
C LEU A 391 1.99 10.84 -6.19
N LEU A 392 2.60 10.10 -7.13
CA LEU A 392 2.22 10.04 -8.54
C LEU A 392 2.13 8.58 -9.00
N ALA A 393 1.28 8.34 -10.00
CA ALA A 393 1.24 7.06 -10.69
C ALA A 393 2.49 6.84 -11.53
N TYR A 394 2.82 5.57 -11.71
CA TYR A 394 4.00 5.14 -12.44
C TYR A 394 3.62 4.66 -13.84
N ASP A 395 3.38 5.61 -14.74
CA ASP A 395 2.95 5.33 -16.11
C ASP A 395 3.45 6.41 -17.10
N GLU A 396 3.39 6.11 -18.40
CA GLU A 396 3.89 7.00 -19.45
C GLU A 396 3.11 8.31 -19.58
N ASP A 397 1.79 8.27 -19.35
CA ASP A 397 0.91 9.44 -19.49
C ASP A 397 1.12 10.42 -18.33
N THR A 398 1.23 9.91 -17.11
CA THR A 398 1.54 10.67 -15.91
C THR A 398 2.96 11.22 -15.98
N PHE A 399 3.94 10.42 -16.41
CA PHE A 399 5.31 10.90 -16.63
C PHE A 399 5.33 12.05 -17.63
N TYR A 400 4.76 11.83 -18.83
CA TYR A 400 4.72 12.85 -19.86
C TYR A 400 4.02 14.12 -19.39
N SER A 401 2.83 13.99 -18.81
CA SER A 401 2.01 15.12 -18.38
C SER A 401 2.67 15.89 -17.24
N PHE A 402 3.36 15.21 -16.34
CA PHE A 402 4.11 15.83 -15.25
C PHE A 402 5.29 16.63 -15.79
N ILE A 403 6.15 16.03 -16.62
CA ILE A 403 7.29 16.74 -17.21
C ILE A 403 6.80 17.90 -18.08
N TYR A 404 5.74 17.70 -18.86
CA TYR A 404 5.11 18.76 -19.62
C TYR A 404 4.62 19.89 -18.70
N ARG A 405 4.05 19.64 -17.54
CA ARG A 405 3.51 20.73 -16.71
C ARG A 405 4.54 21.38 -15.80
N MET A 406 5.60 20.68 -15.48
CA MET A 406 6.60 21.15 -14.51
C MET A 406 7.80 21.80 -15.22
N SER A 407 8.25 21.28 -16.36
CA SER A 407 9.38 21.88 -17.07
C SER A 407 8.97 23.07 -17.92
N PHE A 408 9.76 24.13 -17.93
CA PHE A 408 9.52 25.30 -18.78
C PHE A 408 9.88 25.05 -20.25
N ASP A 409 10.82 24.14 -20.50
CA ASP A 409 11.51 23.99 -21.78
C ASP A 409 11.07 22.76 -22.59
N TYR A 410 10.30 21.84 -22.00
CA TYR A 410 9.84 20.62 -22.67
C TYR A 410 8.40 20.71 -23.18
N LYS A 411 8.21 20.51 -24.50
CA LYS A 411 6.92 20.41 -25.19
C LYS A 411 6.93 19.22 -26.15
N GLY A 412 6.27 18.13 -25.77
CA GLY A 412 6.06 16.97 -26.64
C GLY A 412 5.04 17.24 -27.75
N ASP A 413 4.90 16.26 -28.63
CA ASP A 413 3.88 16.16 -29.68
C ASP A 413 2.54 15.59 -29.19
N LYS A 414 2.54 14.90 -28.05
CA LYS A 414 1.35 14.39 -27.36
C LYS A 414 0.62 15.48 -26.55
N GLU A 415 -0.69 15.38 -26.31
CA GLU A 415 -1.41 16.32 -25.42
C GLU A 415 -1.36 15.82 -23.96
N PRO A 416 -1.04 16.67 -22.96
CA PRO A 416 -0.95 16.24 -21.56
C PRO A 416 -2.34 16.05 -20.91
N ILE A 417 -2.53 14.94 -20.21
CA ILE A 417 -3.75 14.61 -19.45
C ILE A 417 -3.71 15.16 -18.02
N GLN A 418 -4.86 15.34 -17.35
CA GLN A 418 -4.85 15.67 -15.90
C GLN A 418 -4.16 14.56 -15.10
N ILE A 419 -3.41 14.95 -14.06
CA ILE A 419 -2.60 14.01 -13.27
C ILE A 419 -3.34 13.68 -11.97
N ALA A 420 -3.52 12.40 -11.66
CA ALA A 420 -3.98 11.97 -10.35
C ALA A 420 -2.89 12.23 -9.29
N TRP A 421 -3.20 13.02 -8.27
CA TRP A 421 -2.36 13.18 -7.09
C TRP A 421 -2.78 12.16 -6.04
N LYS A 422 -1.87 11.25 -5.69
CA LYS A 422 -2.15 10.18 -4.74
C LYS A 422 -2.16 10.63 -3.29
N GLY A 423 -1.37 11.64 -2.92
CA GLY A 423 -1.25 12.13 -1.54
C GLY A 423 -2.37 13.07 -1.09
N LYS A 424 -2.18 13.70 0.08
CA LYS A 424 -3.12 14.70 0.61
C LYS A 424 -3.03 15.98 -0.23
N ALA A 425 -4.13 16.73 -0.34
CA ALA A 425 -4.15 18.01 -1.05
C ALA A 425 -3.09 18.99 -0.50
N CYS A 426 -2.86 18.99 0.82
CA CYS A 426 -1.83 19.81 1.45
C CYS A 426 -0.43 19.49 0.94
N GLU A 427 -0.11 18.23 0.69
CA GLU A 427 1.20 17.79 0.19
C GLU A 427 1.45 18.26 -1.25
N LEU A 428 0.41 18.26 -2.10
CA LEU A 428 0.50 18.87 -3.43
C LEU A 428 0.81 20.36 -3.30
N TYR A 429 0.15 21.07 -2.38
CA TYR A 429 0.41 22.48 -2.16
C TYR A 429 1.83 22.76 -1.67
N GLN A 430 2.36 21.91 -0.80
CA GLN A 430 3.74 21.98 -0.30
C GLN A 430 4.75 21.75 -1.44
N LEU A 431 4.51 20.75 -2.30
CA LEU A 431 5.32 20.51 -3.49
C LEU A 431 5.34 21.72 -4.42
N ILE A 432 4.17 22.25 -4.79
CA ILE A 432 4.06 23.39 -5.72
C ILE A 432 4.67 24.66 -5.10
N TRP A 433 4.51 24.86 -3.79
CA TRP A 433 5.14 25.97 -3.06
C TRP A 433 6.67 25.88 -3.10
N TRP A 434 7.22 24.72 -2.76
CA TRP A 434 8.66 24.48 -2.85
C TRP A 434 9.18 24.63 -4.29
N PHE A 435 8.44 24.08 -5.26
CA PHE A 435 8.80 24.10 -6.67
C PHE A 435 8.84 25.52 -7.27
N SER A 436 7.89 26.38 -6.88
CA SER A 436 7.77 27.75 -7.41
C SER A 436 8.82 28.73 -6.86
N GLY A 437 9.47 28.40 -5.74
CA GLY A 437 10.49 29.23 -5.08
C GLY A 437 9.89 30.34 -4.22
N ASP A 438 10.47 30.54 -3.02
CA ASP A 438 9.98 31.41 -1.94
C ASP A 438 9.32 32.70 -2.44
N GLY A 439 7.99 32.71 -2.43
CA GLY A 439 7.20 33.82 -2.96
C GLY A 439 5.71 33.54 -3.10
N GLY A 440 5.30 32.26 -3.16
CA GLY A 440 3.91 31.90 -3.02
C GLY A 440 3.00 32.58 -4.03
N ASP A 441 3.30 32.46 -5.32
CA ASP A 441 2.43 33.00 -6.35
C ASP A 441 1.10 32.24 -6.34
N THR A 442 0.12 32.83 -5.66
CA THR A 442 -1.19 32.23 -5.46
C THR A 442 -1.98 32.09 -6.76
N ARG A 443 -1.54 32.73 -7.85
CA ARG A 443 -2.09 32.53 -9.20
C ARG A 443 -1.75 31.15 -9.76
N LEU A 444 -0.74 30.47 -9.22
CA LEU A 444 -0.42 29.09 -9.59
C LEU A 444 -1.44 28.09 -9.01
N TRP A 445 -2.18 28.45 -7.94
CA TRP A 445 -3.18 27.56 -7.35
C TRP A 445 -4.34 27.24 -8.29
N SER A 446 -4.75 28.19 -9.15
CA SER A 446 -5.76 27.92 -10.17
C SER A 446 -5.29 26.91 -11.22
N LYS A 447 -3.97 26.73 -11.37
CA LYS A 447 -3.42 25.68 -12.24
C LYS A 447 -3.53 24.30 -11.59
N ASN A 448 -3.50 24.19 -10.25
CA ASN A 448 -3.63 22.91 -9.55
C ASN A 448 -4.93 22.19 -9.92
N ALA A 449 -6.07 22.87 -9.89
CA ALA A 449 -7.35 22.25 -10.27
C ALA A 449 -7.43 21.90 -11.77
N LYS A 450 -6.63 22.55 -12.62
CA LYS A 450 -6.55 22.24 -14.06
C LYS A 450 -5.60 21.08 -14.35
N PHE A 451 -4.56 20.93 -13.56
CA PHE A 451 -3.44 20.03 -13.81
C PHE A 451 -3.49 18.77 -12.95
N PHE A 452 -4.19 18.82 -11.84
CA PHE A 452 -4.29 17.73 -10.89
C PHE A 452 -5.73 17.54 -10.43
N TYR A 453 -6.03 16.30 -10.07
CA TYR A 453 -7.20 15.91 -9.28
C TYR A 453 -6.71 14.95 -8.19
N LEU A 454 -7.46 14.80 -7.10
CA LEU A 454 -7.13 13.85 -6.05
C LEU A 454 -7.41 12.41 -6.51
N SER A 455 -6.76 11.42 -5.90
CA SER A 455 -6.97 10.00 -6.24
C SER A 455 -8.42 9.53 -6.15
N ASN A 456 -9.28 10.24 -5.41
CA ASN A 456 -10.73 10.00 -5.31
C ASN A 456 -11.55 10.60 -6.47
N GLY A 457 -10.90 11.24 -7.46
CA GLY A 457 -11.57 11.95 -8.54
C GLY A 457 -12.04 13.37 -8.20
N GLU A 458 -11.91 13.81 -6.93
CA GLU A 458 -12.29 15.16 -6.53
C GLU A 458 -11.33 16.22 -7.10
N PRO A 459 -11.86 17.38 -7.50
CA PRO A 459 -11.04 18.50 -7.90
C PRO A 459 -10.27 19.09 -6.70
N ILE A 460 -9.08 19.61 -6.97
CA ILE A 460 -8.24 20.26 -5.96
C ILE A 460 -8.89 21.58 -5.47
N LYS A 461 -9.31 21.61 -4.20
CA LYS A 461 -10.00 22.75 -3.56
C LYS A 461 -9.02 23.84 -3.12
N THR A 462 -9.09 25.04 -3.70
CA THR A 462 -8.11 26.13 -3.50
C THR A 462 -8.31 26.99 -2.23
N ASN A 463 -9.15 26.59 -1.29
CA ASN A 463 -9.39 27.35 -0.05
C ASN A 463 -8.29 27.09 0.99
N GLY A 464 -7.72 28.14 1.58
CA GLY A 464 -6.73 28.02 2.66
C GLY A 464 -5.35 27.49 2.26
N VAL A 465 -5.05 27.45 0.95
CA VAL A 465 -3.86 26.78 0.38
C VAL A 465 -2.54 27.26 0.97
N LYS A 466 -2.39 28.56 1.25
CA LYS A 466 -1.15 29.13 1.78
C LYS A 466 -0.77 28.52 3.14
N ASN A 467 -1.73 28.30 4.03
CA ASN A 467 -1.45 27.72 5.35
C ASN A 467 -1.07 26.23 5.21
N GLN A 468 -1.75 25.51 4.32
CA GLN A 468 -1.48 24.10 4.03
C GLN A 468 -0.10 23.89 3.38
N ALA A 469 0.32 24.83 2.54
CA ALA A 469 1.61 24.80 1.85
C ALA A 469 2.83 25.04 2.77
N ILE A 470 2.64 25.80 3.86
CA ILE A 470 3.74 26.16 4.78
C ILE A 470 3.96 25.08 5.85
N ALA A 471 2.89 24.42 6.30
CA ALA A 471 2.96 23.38 7.32
C ALA A 471 3.33 22.02 6.70
N LEU A 472 4.62 21.80 6.43
CA LEU A 472 5.13 20.58 5.79
C LEU A 472 4.74 19.32 6.58
N THR A 473 4.30 18.27 5.88
CA THR A 473 4.17 16.94 6.47
C THR A 473 5.56 16.31 6.63
N LYS A 474 5.74 15.36 7.57
CA LYS A 474 7.00 14.62 7.73
C LYS A 474 7.50 14.00 6.41
N ARG A 475 6.57 13.43 5.62
CA ARG A 475 6.84 12.87 4.29
C ARG A 475 7.34 13.92 3.32
N MET A 476 6.66 15.06 3.22
CA MET A 476 7.09 16.15 2.32
C MET A 476 8.39 16.82 2.77
N GLU A 477 8.67 16.93 4.06
CA GLU A 477 9.98 17.38 4.56
C GLU A 477 11.11 16.47 4.08
N ALA A 478 10.93 15.15 4.18
CA ALA A 478 11.90 14.16 3.72
C ALA A 478 12.11 14.25 2.19
N ILE A 479 11.02 14.32 1.42
CA ILE A 479 11.05 14.45 -0.06
C ILE A 479 11.76 15.74 -0.49
N ILE A 480 11.39 16.87 0.10
CA ILE A 480 11.98 18.17 -0.23
C ILE A 480 13.47 18.18 0.13
N LYS A 481 13.86 17.51 1.22
CA LYS A 481 15.26 17.37 1.62
C LYS A 481 16.05 16.49 0.65
N SER A 482 15.46 15.42 0.09
CA SER A 482 16.15 14.57 -0.90
C SER A 482 16.31 15.24 -2.26
N LEU A 483 15.51 16.26 -2.55
CA LEU A 483 15.55 17.04 -3.80
C LEU A 483 16.45 18.29 -3.73
N LYS A 484 17.08 18.54 -2.58
CA LYS A 484 18.06 19.63 -2.35
C LYS A 484 19.46 19.04 -2.31
#